data_AF-A0A9Q5CCS8-F1
#
_entry.id   AF-A0A9Q5CCS8-F1
#
_cell.length_a   1.000
_cell.length_b   1.000
_cell.length_c   1.000
_cell.angle_alpha   90.00
_cell.angle_beta   90.00
_cell.angle_gamma   90.00
#
_symmetry.space_group_name_H-M   'P 1'
#
loop_
_entity.id
_entity.type
_entity.pdbx_description
1 polymer ?
#
loop_
_entity_poly.entity_id
_entity_poly.type
_entity_poly.pdbx_seq_one_letter_code
_entity_poly.pdbx_strand_id
1 'polypeptide(L)'
;MTKQRMLQQMIDLNATLKVTFKLPLVARKKTEAPSRLSIKDVDFVETEILRQFFINTQRIVDFEFFAYPEDKAKDDENRFVGLHYHAVVRSENDAKFIAVAPKKYEAVLRTRFTQLQTDFVMPKEPLFIAPLSKVSNANDFLEADTYEQYCLKHYEPSLSLVSSAPYRIKRLAA
;
A
#
# COMPACT_ATOMS: atom_id res chain seq x y z
N MET A 1 -15.20 -4.30 13.02
CA MET A 1 -15.82 -3.60 11.86
C MET A 1 -16.32 -4.70 10.90
N THR A 2 -17.51 -4.62 10.31
CA THR A 2 -18.03 -5.71 9.45
C THR A 2 -17.48 -5.60 8.03
N LYS A 3 -17.30 -6.73 7.33
CA LYS A 3 -16.89 -6.79 5.91
C LYS A 3 -17.72 -5.85 5.02
N GLN A 4 -19.03 -5.77 5.27
CA GLN A 4 -19.95 -4.87 4.54
C GLN A 4 -19.65 -3.38 4.74
N ARG A 5 -19.25 -2.94 5.94
CA ARG A 5 -18.91 -1.53 6.18
C ARG A 5 -17.62 -1.14 5.48
N MET A 6 -16.66 -2.06 5.44
CA MET A 6 -15.36 -1.87 4.78
C MET A 6 -15.50 -1.82 3.27
N LEU A 7 -16.32 -2.74 2.73
CA LEU A 7 -16.79 -2.74 1.34
C LEU A 7 -17.40 -1.39 0.95
N GLN A 8 -18.34 -0.89 1.75
CA GLN A 8 -19.00 0.37 1.48
C GLN A 8 -17.99 1.53 1.44
N GLN A 9 -17.06 1.60 2.38
CA GLN A 9 -16.04 2.66 2.42
C GLN A 9 -15.10 2.64 1.20
N MET A 10 -14.70 1.46 0.72
CA MET A 10 -13.86 1.36 -0.48
C MET A 10 -14.62 1.73 -1.75
N ILE A 11 -15.89 1.33 -1.86
CA ILE A 11 -16.76 1.69 -3.00
C ILE A 11 -17.05 3.20 -3.00
N ASP A 12 -17.38 3.76 -1.84
CA ASP A 12 -17.73 5.18 -1.70
C ASP A 12 -16.57 6.11 -2.03
N LEU A 13 -15.32 5.62 -1.93
CA LEU A 13 -14.14 6.37 -2.33
C LEU A 13 -14.21 6.79 -3.81
N ASN A 14 -14.90 6.03 -4.67
CA ASN A 14 -14.94 6.23 -6.13
C ASN A 14 -13.52 6.41 -6.69
N ALA A 15 -12.66 5.41 -6.46
CA ALA A 15 -11.24 5.51 -6.73
C ALA A 15 -10.96 5.72 -8.23
N THR A 16 -9.83 6.36 -8.52
CA THR A 16 -9.35 6.61 -9.89
C THR A 16 -8.05 5.86 -10.20
N LEU A 17 -7.33 5.46 -9.16
CA LEU A 17 -6.03 4.81 -9.25
C LEU A 17 -6.00 3.50 -8.45
N LYS A 18 -5.32 2.50 -9.00
CA LYS A 18 -4.78 1.38 -8.25
C LYS A 18 -3.35 1.67 -7.83
N VAL A 19 -3.01 1.36 -6.59
CA VAL A 19 -1.67 1.52 -6.05
C VAL A 19 -1.26 0.25 -5.32
N THR A 20 -0.06 -0.24 -5.60
CA THR A 20 0.54 -1.34 -4.86
C THR A 20 1.82 -0.85 -4.20
N PHE A 21 1.83 -0.88 -2.87
CA PHE A 21 2.99 -0.56 -2.04
C PHE A 21 3.73 -1.86 -1.76
N LYS A 22 4.96 -2.00 -2.27
CA LYS A 22 5.84 -3.09 -1.89
C LYS A 22 6.68 -2.67 -0.69
N LEU A 23 6.75 -3.56 0.29
CA LEU A 23 7.39 -3.33 1.57
C LEU A 23 8.68 -4.15 1.66
N PRO A 24 9.52 -3.92 2.69
CA PRO A 24 10.75 -4.68 2.86
C PRO A 24 10.48 -6.19 2.96
N LEU A 25 11.41 -7.02 2.47
CA LEU A 25 11.25 -8.48 2.56
C LEU A 25 11.32 -8.94 4.03
N VAL A 26 10.52 -9.94 4.39
CA VAL A 26 10.35 -10.45 5.77
C VAL A 26 11.10 -11.77 5.96
N ALA A 27 11.73 -11.96 7.13
CA ALA A 27 12.48 -13.17 7.46
C ALA A 27 11.54 -14.29 7.84
N ARG A 28 11.78 -15.50 7.34
CA ARG A 28 11.15 -16.69 7.92
C ARG A 28 11.85 -17.10 9.21
N LYS A 29 13.16 -16.85 9.32
CA LYS A 29 14.00 -17.12 10.50
C LYS A 29 14.85 -15.91 10.86
N LYS A 30 15.06 -15.69 12.17
CA LYS A 30 15.92 -14.61 12.71
C LYS A 30 17.37 -14.64 12.20
N THR A 31 17.80 -15.75 11.60
CA THR A 31 19.17 -15.99 11.14
C THR A 31 19.36 -15.73 9.64
N GLU A 32 18.32 -15.32 8.91
CA GLU A 32 18.43 -14.98 7.48
C GLU A 32 19.18 -13.65 7.32
N ALA A 33 20.30 -13.66 6.60
CA ALA A 33 21.10 -12.48 6.27
C ALA A 33 20.93 -12.09 4.78
N PRO A 34 20.82 -10.80 4.42
CA PRO A 34 20.71 -9.65 5.34
C PRO A 34 19.44 -9.73 6.20
N SER A 35 19.52 -9.19 7.42
CA SER A 35 18.53 -9.38 8.50
C SER A 35 17.14 -8.87 8.12
N ARG A 36 16.25 -9.74 7.64
CA ARG A 36 14.86 -9.39 7.28
C ARG A 36 13.97 -9.12 8.52
N LEU A 37 12.85 -8.40 8.37
CA LEU A 37 11.92 -8.11 9.49
C LEU A 37 11.37 -9.41 10.10
N SER A 38 11.17 -9.45 11.42
CA SER A 38 10.39 -10.53 12.02
C SER A 38 8.91 -10.28 11.77
N ILE A 39 8.11 -11.32 11.52
CA ILE A 39 6.66 -11.19 11.26
C ILE A 39 5.93 -10.32 12.31
N LYS A 40 6.41 -10.28 13.56
CA LYS A 40 5.80 -9.47 14.63
C LYS A 40 6.09 -7.98 14.53
N ASP A 41 7.22 -7.58 13.93
CA ASP A 41 7.62 -6.18 13.79
C ASP A 41 7.09 -5.55 12.49
N VAL A 42 6.57 -6.39 11.59
CA VAL A 42 6.11 -6.03 10.24
C VAL A 42 4.92 -5.07 10.29
N ASP A 43 3.83 -5.43 10.98
CA ASP A 43 2.59 -4.63 10.95
C ASP A 43 2.78 -3.17 11.35
N PHE A 44 3.61 -2.92 12.38
CA PHE A 44 3.92 -1.56 12.84
C PHE A 44 4.74 -0.79 11.81
N VAL A 45 5.83 -1.39 11.30
CA VAL A 45 6.73 -0.75 10.35
C VAL A 45 6.00 -0.41 9.05
N GLU A 46 5.18 -1.34 8.55
CA GLU A 46 4.42 -1.19 7.32
C GLU A 46 3.35 -0.09 7.43
N THR A 47 2.60 -0.09 8.54
CA THR A 47 1.61 0.96 8.81
C THR A 47 2.28 2.33 8.91
N GLU A 48 3.46 2.40 9.54
CA GLU A 48 4.22 3.65 9.66
C GLU A 48 4.76 4.13 8.31
N ILE A 49 5.23 3.22 7.44
CA ILE A 49 5.62 3.56 6.06
C ILE A 49 4.45 4.21 5.32
N LEU A 50 3.26 3.59 5.35
CA LEU A 50 2.07 4.11 4.68
C LEU A 50 1.62 5.46 5.26
N ARG A 51 1.68 5.61 6.59
CA ARG A 51 1.37 6.87 7.27
C ARG A 51 2.29 8.00 6.83
N GLN A 52 3.60 7.76 6.82
CA GLN A 52 4.60 8.76 6.41
C GLN A 52 4.47 9.10 4.93
N PHE A 53 4.23 8.09 4.08
CA PHE A 53 3.95 8.30 2.66
C PHE A 53 2.75 9.23 2.47
N PHE A 54 1.66 8.97 3.20
CA PHE A 54 0.47 9.80 3.15
C PHE A 54 0.77 11.25 3.50
N ILE A 55 1.32 11.48 4.71
CA ILE A 55 1.62 12.81 5.24
C ILE A 55 2.51 13.59 4.28
N ASN A 56 3.54 12.94 3.71
CA ASN A 56 4.49 13.61 2.83
C ASN A 56 3.92 13.92 1.44
N THR A 57 3.01 13.07 0.94
CA THR A 57 2.37 13.25 -0.36
C THR A 57 1.21 14.24 -0.27
N GLN A 58 0.46 14.24 0.82
CA GLN A 58 -0.69 15.12 1.06
C GLN A 58 -0.30 16.60 1.11
N ARG A 59 0.97 16.89 1.45
CA ARG A 59 1.54 18.26 1.36
C ARG A 59 1.59 18.82 -0.06
N ILE A 60 1.46 17.98 -1.08
CA ILE A 60 1.66 18.35 -2.49
C ILE A 60 0.41 18.11 -3.33
N VAL A 61 -0.34 17.04 -3.02
CA VAL A 61 -1.55 16.65 -3.75
C VAL A 61 -2.58 16.14 -2.75
N ASP A 62 -3.81 16.61 -2.87
CA ASP A 62 -4.92 16.14 -2.04
C ASP A 62 -5.41 14.79 -2.59
N PHE A 63 -5.47 13.78 -1.72
CA PHE A 63 -5.87 12.41 -2.08
C PHE A 63 -6.38 11.64 -0.87
N GLU A 64 -7.09 10.56 -1.15
CA GLU A 64 -7.62 9.62 -0.17
C GLU A 64 -7.30 8.20 -0.59
N PHE A 65 -7.06 7.32 0.38
CA PHE A 65 -6.84 5.90 0.08
C PHE A 65 -7.42 4.97 1.14
N PHE A 66 -7.78 3.78 0.68
CA PHE A 66 -7.97 2.59 1.50
C PHE A 66 -7.00 1.52 1.02
N ALA A 67 -6.21 1.00 1.95
CA ALA A 67 -5.21 -0.01 1.69
C ALA A 67 -5.44 -1.22 2.60
N TYR A 68 -5.26 -2.43 2.07
CA TYR A 68 -5.21 -3.65 2.87
C TYR A 68 -3.94 -4.43 2.52
N PRO A 69 -3.37 -5.18 3.48
CA PRO A 69 -2.30 -6.11 3.18
C PRO A 69 -2.87 -7.27 2.37
N GLU A 70 -2.31 -7.53 1.19
CA GLU A 70 -2.55 -8.80 0.52
C GLU A 70 -1.62 -9.84 1.15
N ASP A 71 -2.22 -10.94 1.65
CA ASP A 71 -1.51 -11.89 2.46
C ASP A 71 -0.44 -12.62 1.63
N LYS A 72 0.82 -12.44 2.05
CA LYS A 72 1.96 -13.31 1.76
C LYS A 72 2.14 -13.66 0.28
N ALA A 73 2.68 -12.71 -0.48
CA ALA A 73 3.27 -13.03 -1.77
C ALA A 73 4.31 -14.14 -1.57
N LYS A 74 4.05 -15.25 -2.25
CA LYS A 74 4.97 -16.36 -2.37
C LYS A 74 5.70 -16.18 -3.70
N ASP A 75 7.01 -16.34 -3.71
CA ASP A 75 7.75 -16.44 -4.97
C ASP A 75 7.37 -17.75 -5.69
N ASP A 76 7.90 -17.95 -6.90
CA ASP A 76 7.66 -19.15 -7.71
C ASP A 76 8.06 -20.45 -6.99
N GLU A 77 8.86 -20.35 -5.92
CA GLU A 77 9.27 -21.46 -5.05
C GLU A 77 8.41 -21.57 -3.77
N ASN A 78 7.24 -20.94 -3.74
CA ASN A 78 6.35 -20.88 -2.58
C ASN A 78 6.95 -20.22 -1.32
N ARG A 79 8.02 -19.44 -1.46
CA ARG A 79 8.69 -18.77 -0.34
C ARG A 79 8.06 -17.41 -0.10
N PHE A 80 7.68 -17.17 1.15
CA PHE A 80 7.18 -15.86 1.58
C PHE A 80 8.26 -14.80 1.32
N VAL A 81 7.99 -13.89 0.39
CA VAL A 81 8.95 -12.87 -0.04
C VAL A 81 8.62 -11.49 0.52
N GLY A 82 7.36 -11.18 0.80
CA GLY A 82 7.00 -9.93 1.45
C GLY A 82 5.49 -9.70 1.45
N LEU A 83 5.07 -8.68 2.19
CA LEU A 83 3.70 -8.18 2.13
C LEU A 83 3.66 -7.00 1.16
N HIS A 84 2.59 -6.94 0.38
CA HIS A 84 2.27 -5.79 -0.45
C HIS A 84 0.94 -5.23 0.04
N TYR A 85 0.86 -3.90 0.16
CA TYR A 85 -0.44 -3.27 0.38
C TYR A 85 -1.04 -2.92 -0.97
N HIS A 86 -2.23 -3.43 -1.19
CA HIS A 86 -3.07 -3.05 -2.31
C HIS A 86 -3.98 -1.93 -1.84
N ALA A 87 -4.01 -0.86 -2.62
CA ALA A 87 -4.74 0.33 -2.28
C ALA A 87 -5.54 0.86 -3.47
N VAL A 88 -6.75 1.30 -3.17
CA VAL A 88 -7.56 2.13 -4.03
C VAL A 88 -7.34 3.58 -3.61
N VAL A 89 -7.09 4.44 -4.59
CA VAL A 89 -6.75 5.84 -4.36
C VAL A 89 -7.66 6.73 -5.21
N ARG A 90 -8.20 7.78 -4.59
CA ARG A 90 -8.80 8.92 -5.30
C ARG A 90 -7.92 10.14 -5.06
N SER A 91 -7.46 10.75 -6.15
CA SER A 91 -6.69 11.99 -6.12
C SER A 91 -7.47 13.10 -6.81
N GLU A 92 -7.32 14.34 -6.35
CA GLU A 92 -7.85 15.51 -7.09
C GLU A 92 -7.10 15.72 -8.41
N ASN A 93 -5.85 15.27 -8.49
CA ASN A 93 -5.02 15.34 -9.69
C ASN A 93 -4.17 14.09 -9.84
N ASP A 94 -4.69 13.11 -10.58
CA ASP A 94 -4.02 11.82 -10.82
C ASP A 94 -2.64 11.99 -11.46
N ALA A 95 -2.51 12.87 -12.46
CA ALA A 95 -1.24 13.09 -13.15
C ALA A 95 -0.15 13.60 -12.20
N LYS A 96 -0.50 14.57 -11.34
CA LYS A 96 0.41 15.09 -10.32
C LYS A 96 0.73 14.02 -9.28
N PHE A 97 -0.26 13.26 -8.81
CA PHE A 97 -0.05 12.16 -7.86
C PHE A 97 0.94 11.13 -8.41
N ILE A 98 0.71 10.64 -9.63
CA ILE A 98 1.57 9.66 -10.32
C ILE A 98 3.00 10.18 -10.44
N ALA A 99 3.18 11.47 -10.73
CA ALA A 99 4.51 12.06 -10.89
C ALA A 99 5.29 12.20 -9.56
N VAL A 100 4.61 12.45 -8.43
CA VAL A 100 5.27 12.75 -7.15
C VAL A 100 5.37 11.56 -6.21
N ALA A 101 4.37 10.67 -6.22
CA ALA A 101 4.25 9.58 -5.27
C ALA A 101 5.47 8.63 -5.26
N PRO A 102 6.06 8.22 -6.41
CA PRO A 102 7.25 7.35 -6.39
C PRO A 102 8.43 7.96 -5.62
N LYS A 103 8.73 9.24 -5.87
CA LYS A 103 9.82 9.96 -5.18
C LYS A 103 9.53 10.11 -3.68
N LYS A 104 8.27 10.35 -3.30
CA LYS A 104 7.88 10.46 -1.89
C LYS A 104 7.97 9.13 -1.16
N TYR A 105 7.54 8.05 -1.79
CA TYR A 105 7.61 6.72 -1.22
C TYR A 105 9.06 6.26 -1.05
N GLU A 106 9.90 6.46 -2.07
CA GLU A 106 11.33 6.17 -1.99
C GLU A 106 12.01 6.98 -0.87
N ALA A 107 11.68 8.27 -0.72
CA ALA A 107 12.23 9.09 0.35
C ALA A 107 11.83 8.58 1.74
N VAL A 108 10.58 8.11 1.93
CA VAL A 108 10.14 7.50 3.20
C VAL A 108 10.97 6.27 3.51
N LEU A 109 11.10 5.36 2.55
CA LEU A 109 11.88 4.14 2.68
C LEU A 109 13.35 4.44 3.00
N ARG A 110 13.95 5.43 2.34
CA ARG A 110 15.36 5.82 2.49
C ARG A 110 15.69 6.56 3.77
N THR A 111 14.85 7.49 4.21
CA THR A 111 15.25 8.46 5.26
C THR A 111 14.74 8.12 6.65
N ARG A 112 13.54 7.52 6.75
CA ARG A 112 12.92 7.21 8.04
C ARG A 112 13.28 5.83 8.57
N PHE A 113 13.71 4.97 7.67
CA PHE A 113 14.05 3.58 7.95
C PHE A 113 15.52 3.30 7.63
N THR A 114 16.40 4.31 7.66
CA THR A 114 17.86 4.16 7.42
C THR A 114 18.48 3.06 8.27
N GLN A 115 18.12 2.99 9.56
CA GLN A 115 18.57 1.93 10.48
C GLN A 115 18.07 0.54 10.09
N LEU A 116 17.00 0.48 9.31
CA LEU A 116 16.39 -0.74 8.79
C LEU A 116 16.91 -1.07 7.36
N GLN A 117 17.56 -0.11 6.66
CA GLN A 117 18.07 -0.31 5.30
C GLN A 117 19.41 -1.06 5.24
N THR A 118 20.22 -1.01 6.30
CA THR A 118 21.42 -1.85 6.43
C THR A 118 21.07 -3.33 6.55
N ASP A 119 19.84 -3.62 7.00
CA ASP A 119 19.41 -4.95 7.38
C ASP A 119 18.33 -5.52 6.43
N PHE A 120 17.53 -4.70 5.75
CA PHE A 120 16.44 -5.18 4.89
C PHE A 120 16.71 -5.09 3.39
N VAL A 121 16.23 -6.11 2.68
CA VAL A 121 16.17 -6.13 1.21
C VAL A 121 14.91 -5.39 0.75
N MET A 122 15.08 -4.40 -0.12
CA MET A 122 13.98 -3.67 -0.74
C MET A 122 13.70 -4.20 -2.16
N PRO A 123 12.42 -4.26 -2.59
CA PRO A 123 12.07 -4.49 -3.99
C PRO A 123 12.59 -3.36 -4.90
N LYS A 124 13.05 -3.70 -6.11
CA LYS A 124 13.57 -2.73 -7.10
C LYS A 124 12.55 -1.65 -7.48
N GLU A 125 11.28 -2.02 -7.53
CA GLU A 125 10.15 -1.14 -7.83
C GLU A 125 9.17 -1.16 -6.66
N PRO A 126 9.40 -0.31 -5.64
CA PRO A 126 8.68 -0.41 -4.38
C PRO A 126 7.27 0.16 -4.45
N LEU A 127 6.93 0.88 -5.52
CA LEU A 127 5.61 1.45 -5.73
C LEU A 127 5.16 1.24 -7.17
N PHE A 128 3.96 0.70 -7.33
CA PHE A 128 3.28 0.61 -8.63
C PHE A 128 2.00 1.44 -8.58
N ILE A 129 1.74 2.24 -9.61
CA ILE A 129 0.54 3.08 -9.74
C ILE A 129 0.02 2.95 -11.15
N ALA A 130 -1.29 2.73 -11.30
CA ALA A 130 -1.94 2.79 -12.60
C ALA A 130 -3.35 3.39 -12.51
N PRO A 131 -3.80 4.15 -13.52
CA PRO A 131 -5.21 4.56 -13.62
C PRO A 131 -6.11 3.35 -13.77
N LEU A 132 -7.22 3.31 -13.04
CA LEU A 132 -8.21 2.23 -13.13
C LEU A 132 -8.83 2.12 -14.53
N SER A 133 -8.99 3.25 -15.22
CA SER A 133 -9.50 3.30 -16.60
C SER A 133 -8.57 2.71 -17.65
N LYS A 134 -7.25 2.59 -17.36
CA LYS A 134 -6.24 2.07 -18.29
C LYS A 134 -5.90 0.61 -18.06
N VAL A 135 -6.53 -0.03 -17.07
CA VAL A 135 -6.31 -1.44 -16.79
C VAL A 135 -7.29 -2.26 -17.63
N SER A 136 -7.14 -2.14 -18.96
CA SER A 136 -8.07 -2.66 -19.97
C SER A 136 -7.72 -4.06 -20.49
N ASN A 137 -6.75 -4.76 -19.89
CA ASN A 137 -6.54 -6.17 -20.20
C ASN A 137 -7.54 -6.98 -19.37
N ALA A 138 -8.63 -7.37 -20.03
CA ALA A 138 -9.74 -8.14 -19.46
C ALA A 138 -9.30 -9.37 -18.63
N ASN A 139 -8.13 -9.96 -18.89
CA ASN A 139 -7.63 -11.12 -18.15
C ASN A 139 -7.19 -10.83 -16.71
N ASP A 140 -6.83 -9.60 -16.37
CA ASP A 140 -6.41 -9.25 -14.99
C ASP A 140 -7.60 -8.85 -14.09
N PHE A 141 -8.81 -8.71 -14.65
CA PHE A 141 -10.06 -8.34 -13.93
C PHE A 141 -11.16 -9.37 -14.00
N LEU A 142 -10.95 -10.52 -14.64
CA LEU A 142 -12.04 -11.47 -14.90
C LEU A 142 -12.59 -12.19 -13.66
N GLU A 143 -12.04 -11.95 -12.46
CA GLU A 143 -12.60 -12.48 -11.21
C GLU A 143 -13.30 -11.43 -10.33
N ALA A 144 -13.36 -10.18 -10.77
CA ALA A 144 -13.92 -9.06 -10.01
C ALA A 144 -14.19 -7.87 -10.96
N ASP A 145 -15.46 -7.51 -11.16
CA ASP A 145 -15.94 -6.45 -12.07
C ASP A 145 -15.28 -5.06 -11.83
N THR A 146 -14.53 -4.84 -10.73
CA THR A 146 -13.62 -3.71 -10.53
C THR A 146 -12.37 -4.09 -9.71
N TYR A 147 -11.31 -3.25 -9.71
CA TYR A 147 -10.14 -3.46 -8.83
C TYR A 147 -10.50 -3.42 -7.35
N GLU A 148 -11.53 -2.66 -6.99
CA GLU A 148 -12.06 -2.66 -5.63
C GLU A 148 -12.56 -4.06 -5.28
N GLN A 149 -13.30 -4.72 -6.18
CA GLN A 149 -13.74 -6.10 -5.99
C GLN A 149 -12.57 -7.10 -5.88
N TYR A 150 -11.48 -6.91 -6.66
CA TYR A 150 -10.25 -7.68 -6.46
C TYR A 150 -9.74 -7.48 -5.03
N CYS A 151 -9.66 -6.22 -4.60
CA CYS A 151 -9.22 -5.87 -3.26
C CYS A 151 -10.05 -6.58 -2.19
N LEU A 152 -11.37 -6.63 -2.38
CA LEU A 152 -12.33 -7.22 -1.45
C LEU A 152 -12.35 -8.75 -1.46
N LYS A 153 -12.04 -9.38 -2.60
CA LYS A 153 -11.91 -10.83 -2.73
C LYS A 153 -10.69 -11.33 -1.95
N HIS A 154 -9.58 -10.60 -2.03
CA HIS A 154 -8.30 -10.97 -1.44
C HIS A 154 -8.10 -10.43 -0.01
N TYR A 155 -8.98 -9.55 0.44
CA TYR A 155 -8.93 -8.98 1.78
C TYR A 155 -9.36 -10.00 2.86
N GLU A 156 -8.49 -10.19 3.87
CA GLU A 156 -8.77 -11.01 5.04
C GLU A 156 -9.49 -10.20 6.14
N PRO A 157 -10.73 -10.56 6.55
CA PRO A 157 -11.51 -9.80 7.54
C PRO A 157 -10.89 -9.69 8.95
N SER A 158 -9.90 -10.52 9.25
CA SER A 158 -9.13 -10.47 10.50
C SER A 158 -8.14 -9.29 10.53
N LEU A 159 -7.73 -8.81 9.36
CA LEU A 159 -6.77 -7.72 9.18
C LEU A 159 -7.50 -6.38 9.06
N SER A 160 -6.96 -5.28 9.58
CA SER A 160 -7.63 -3.98 9.48
C SER A 160 -7.29 -3.27 8.17
N LEU A 161 -8.28 -2.61 7.55
CA LEU A 161 -8.01 -1.63 6.49
C LEU A 161 -7.21 -0.46 7.07
N VAL A 162 -6.14 -0.09 6.37
CA VAL A 162 -5.43 1.16 6.60
C VAL A 162 -6.11 2.22 5.75
N SER A 163 -6.70 3.22 6.40
CA SER A 163 -7.29 4.38 5.71
C SER A 163 -6.45 5.62 5.94
N SER A 164 -6.52 6.56 5.01
CA SER A 164 -5.86 7.86 5.16
C SER A 164 -6.57 8.82 6.11
N ALA A 165 -7.84 8.54 6.47
CA ALA A 165 -8.66 9.45 7.27
C ALA A 165 -8.02 9.89 8.61
N PRO A 166 -7.40 8.99 9.41
CA PRO A 166 -6.75 9.37 10.68
C PRO A 166 -5.52 10.27 10.49
N TYR A 167 -4.95 10.30 9.29
CA TYR A 167 -3.71 11.01 8.98
C TYR A 167 -3.93 12.35 8.31
N ARG A 168 -5.20 12.70 8.01
CA ARG A 168 -5.51 14.01 7.46
C ARG A 168 -5.03 15.07 8.43
N ILE A 169 -4.08 15.87 7.97
CA ILE A 169 -3.75 17.10 8.64
C ILE A 169 -5.01 17.96 8.53
N LYS A 170 -5.64 18.31 9.67
CA LYS A 170 -6.62 19.39 9.67
C LYS A 170 -5.87 20.59 9.09
N ARG A 171 -6.17 20.98 7.85
CA ARG A 171 -5.80 22.33 7.40
C ARG A 171 -6.48 23.23 8.43
N LEU A 172 -5.67 23.83 9.30
CA LEU A 172 -6.15 24.88 10.19
C LEU A 172 -6.91 25.83 9.27
N ALA A 173 -8.19 26.06 9.59
CA ALA A 173 -9.02 27.01 8.88
C ALA A 173 -8.21 28.32 8.80
N ALA A 174 -7.79 28.65 7.59
CA ALA A 174 -7.16 29.91 7.24
C ALA A 174 -8.22 30.73 6.50
#